data_AF-A0A927RYL6-F1
#
_entry.id   AF-A0A927RYL6-F1
#
_cell.length_a   1.000
_cell.length_b   1.000
_cell.length_c   1.000
_cell.angle_alpha   90.00
_cell.angle_beta   90.00
_cell.angle_gamma   90.00
#
_symmetry.space_group_name_H-M   'P 1'
#
loop_
_entity.id
_entity.type
_entity.pdbx_description
1 polymer ?
#
loop_
_entity_poly.entity_id
_entity_poly.type
_entity_poly.pdbx_seq_one_letter_code
_entity_poly.pdbx_strand_id
1 'polypeptide(L)'
;LYKLGVNIQENSELDLLKAYKEHANDPRIPAKIAEMEAELGEGNKMPGILPRLAQYELTLLDWIEANKGSSKYVVMANKCWPSFQTEFGFVPCYVNSRLTAMGICTACEVDIYGALSEYIGTCISGEPVTLLDINNTVPADMYANSIAGKFPYRHNETFMGFHCGNTPMCRLTKGTMKYQLIMNRGLENGGEPDITRGTLEGDIAPSDITFYRLQGNKDSVLQAYVAHGEVLPVATQSFGGIGVFAIPEMNRFYRHVLIEGGYPHHGAVAFSHIGKALFSVLKLLGVETVSFNQPAGMLYKSENPFA
;
A
#
# COMPACT_ATOMS: atom_id res chain seq x y z
N LEU A 1 1.96 7.24 19.01
CA LEU A 1 1.82 5.76 18.94
C LEU A 1 1.58 5.13 20.31
N TYR A 2 2.45 5.33 21.32
CA TYR A 2 2.22 4.81 22.68
C TYR A 2 0.84 5.15 23.28
N LYS A 3 0.39 6.42 23.15
CA LYS A 3 -0.96 6.85 23.61
C LYS A 3 -2.12 6.12 22.92
N LEU A 4 -1.87 5.50 21.76
CA LEU A 4 -2.83 4.69 21.01
C LEU A 4 -2.77 3.21 21.42
N GLY A 5 -1.98 2.85 22.43
CA GLY A 5 -1.76 1.47 22.84
C GLY A 5 -0.87 0.66 21.89
N VAL A 6 -0.15 1.34 20.99
CA VAL A 6 0.74 0.69 20.03
C VAL A 6 2.13 0.50 20.66
N ASN A 7 2.55 -0.75 20.78
CA ASN A 7 3.94 -1.10 21.07
C ASN A 7 4.75 -1.14 19.77
N ILE A 8 5.95 -0.59 19.77
CA ILE A 8 6.86 -0.62 18.63
C ILE A 8 8.00 -1.56 18.98
N GLN A 9 8.26 -2.52 18.10
CA GLN A 9 9.44 -3.35 18.17
C GLN A 9 10.30 -3.07 16.95
N GLU A 10 11.47 -2.48 17.21
CA GLU A 10 12.47 -2.21 16.20
C GLU A 10 13.34 -3.46 16.03
N ASN A 11 13.49 -3.92 14.79
CA ASN A 11 14.32 -5.07 14.45
C ASN A 11 15.32 -4.65 13.37
N SER A 12 16.55 -5.14 13.49
CA SER A 12 17.58 -4.88 12.48
C SER A 12 17.33 -5.72 11.22
N GLU A 13 17.59 -5.14 10.05
CA GLU A 13 17.62 -5.90 8.79
C GLU A 13 18.67 -7.02 8.83
N LEU A 14 19.74 -6.87 9.63
CA LEU A 14 20.75 -7.90 9.81
C LEU A 14 20.21 -9.12 10.55
N ASP A 15 19.40 -8.91 11.59
CA ASP A 15 18.80 -10.00 12.34
C ASP A 15 17.76 -10.73 11.48
N LEU A 16 16.98 -9.98 10.68
CA LEU A 16 16.09 -10.55 9.68
C LEU A 16 16.85 -11.36 8.62
N LEU A 17 17.97 -10.84 8.10
CA LEU A 17 18.81 -11.56 7.14
C LEU A 17 19.38 -12.85 7.74
N LYS A 18 19.79 -12.81 9.01
CA LYS A 18 20.25 -14.00 9.74
C LYS A 18 19.13 -15.04 9.83
N ALA A 19 17.93 -14.65 10.28
CA ALA A 19 16.80 -15.58 10.36
C ALA A 19 16.36 -16.11 8.99
N TYR A 20 16.43 -15.28 7.95
CA TYR A 20 16.20 -15.73 6.58
C TYR A 20 17.22 -16.79 6.17
N LYS A 21 18.51 -16.58 6.42
CA LYS A 21 19.57 -17.56 6.12
C LYS A 21 19.40 -18.86 6.93
N GLU A 22 18.95 -18.77 8.18
CA GLU A 22 18.66 -19.93 9.03
C GLU A 22 17.45 -20.74 8.55
N HIS A 23 16.49 -20.10 7.88
CA HIS A 23 15.36 -20.75 7.20
C HIS A 23 15.73 -21.48 5.89
N ALA A 24 17.00 -21.50 5.51
CA ALA A 24 17.43 -22.24 4.33
C ALA A 24 17.07 -23.73 4.46
N ASN A 25 16.45 -24.29 3.41
CA ASN A 25 15.98 -25.68 3.35
C ASN A 25 14.91 -26.05 4.39
N ASP A 26 14.16 -25.08 4.93
CA ASP A 26 13.00 -25.37 5.77
C ASP A 26 12.03 -26.35 5.05
N PRO A 27 11.60 -27.46 5.70
CA PRO A 27 10.79 -28.50 5.07
C PRO A 27 9.40 -28.01 4.62
N ARG A 28 8.93 -26.84 5.08
CA ARG A 28 7.68 -26.21 4.67
C ARG A 28 7.79 -25.48 3.33
N ILE A 29 9.00 -25.19 2.85
CA ILE A 29 9.23 -24.42 1.61
C ILE A 29 8.49 -25.03 0.39
N PRO A 30 8.57 -26.35 0.10
CA PRO A 30 7.86 -26.93 -1.04
C PRO A 30 6.34 -26.72 -0.99
N ALA A 31 5.74 -26.87 0.20
CA ALA A 31 4.30 -26.63 0.37
C ALA A 31 3.95 -25.14 0.16
N LYS A 32 4.79 -24.24 0.68
CA LYS A 32 4.61 -22.80 0.49
C LYS A 32 4.77 -22.37 -0.98
N ILE A 33 5.68 -22.98 -1.73
CA ILE A 33 5.79 -22.77 -3.18
C ILE A 33 4.50 -23.20 -3.89
N ALA A 34 3.94 -24.37 -3.56
CA ALA A 34 2.71 -24.84 -4.17
C ALA A 34 1.52 -23.89 -3.90
N GLU A 35 1.44 -23.30 -2.71
CA GLU A 35 0.45 -22.26 -2.40
C GLU A 35 0.64 -21.00 -3.29
N MET A 36 1.88 -20.56 -3.47
CA MET A 36 2.20 -19.40 -4.32
C MET A 36 1.89 -19.69 -5.80
N GLU A 37 2.21 -20.89 -6.28
CA GLU A 37 1.88 -21.32 -7.64
C GLU A 37 0.36 -21.37 -7.87
N ALA A 38 -0.40 -21.85 -6.90
CA ALA A 38 -1.86 -21.90 -6.97
C ALA A 38 -2.48 -20.49 -6.98
N GLU A 39 -1.99 -19.58 -6.13
CA GLU A 39 -2.46 -18.19 -6.09
C GLU A 39 -2.12 -17.43 -7.38
N LEU A 40 -0.89 -17.58 -7.89
CA LEU A 40 -0.43 -16.88 -9.08
C LEU A 40 -1.05 -17.46 -10.37
N GLY A 41 -1.27 -18.78 -10.44
CA GLY A 41 -1.77 -19.45 -11.63
C GLY A 41 -1.00 -19.06 -12.89
N GLU A 42 -1.72 -18.62 -13.93
CA GLU A 42 -1.12 -18.11 -15.18
C GLU A 42 -0.23 -16.87 -15.02
N GLY A 43 -0.42 -16.13 -13.92
CA GLY A 43 0.34 -14.95 -13.54
C GLY A 43 1.74 -15.27 -13.00
N ASN A 44 2.09 -16.54 -12.79
CA ASN A 44 3.44 -16.94 -12.39
C ASN A 44 4.41 -16.86 -13.59
N LYS A 45 4.94 -15.66 -13.86
CA LYS A 45 5.93 -15.44 -14.94
C LYS A 45 7.37 -15.53 -14.48
N MET A 46 7.61 -15.76 -13.19
CA MET A 46 8.95 -15.86 -12.60
C MET A 46 9.06 -17.04 -11.61
N PRO A 47 8.76 -18.28 -12.02
CA PRO A 47 8.71 -19.41 -11.08
C PRO A 47 10.03 -19.63 -10.32
N GLY A 48 11.18 -19.29 -10.92
CA GLY A 48 12.49 -19.43 -10.29
C GLY A 48 12.72 -18.56 -9.05
N ILE A 49 11.89 -17.53 -8.79
CA ILE A 49 12.00 -16.69 -7.58
C ILE A 49 11.22 -17.25 -6.39
N LEU A 50 10.26 -18.16 -6.63
CA LEU A 50 9.35 -18.65 -5.60
C LEU A 50 10.07 -19.31 -4.42
N PRO A 51 11.15 -20.10 -4.58
CA PRO A 51 11.86 -20.64 -3.42
C PRO A 51 12.39 -19.57 -2.46
N ARG A 52 12.93 -18.46 -2.97
CA ARG A 52 13.42 -17.34 -2.14
C ARG A 52 12.26 -16.63 -1.44
N LEU A 53 11.17 -16.38 -2.16
CA LEU A 53 9.98 -15.73 -1.59
C LEU A 53 9.26 -16.61 -0.56
N ALA A 54 9.16 -17.91 -0.80
CA ALA A 54 8.58 -18.88 0.13
C ALA A 54 9.39 -18.96 1.42
N GLN A 55 10.71 -19.04 1.32
CA GLN A 55 11.62 -18.97 2.47
C GLN A 55 11.43 -17.66 3.25
N TYR A 56 11.29 -16.54 2.54
CA TYR A 56 11.09 -15.23 3.16
C TYR A 56 9.73 -15.10 3.86
N GLU A 57 8.64 -15.55 3.24
CA GLU A 57 7.31 -15.56 3.87
C GLU A 57 7.29 -16.40 5.15
N LEU A 58 7.87 -17.60 5.12
CA LEU A 58 7.99 -18.45 6.32
C LEU A 58 8.85 -17.77 7.39
N THR A 59 9.96 -17.13 6.99
CA THR A 59 10.80 -16.35 7.90
C THR A 59 9.98 -15.27 8.60
N LEU A 60 9.17 -14.50 7.86
CA LEU A 60 8.36 -13.44 8.44
C LEU A 60 7.25 -13.96 9.35
N LEU A 61 6.57 -15.04 8.97
CA LEU A 61 5.52 -15.64 9.78
C LEU A 61 6.07 -16.16 11.12
N ASP A 62 7.17 -16.90 11.10
CA ASP A 62 7.83 -17.38 12.31
C ASP A 62 8.43 -16.22 13.13
N TRP A 63 8.98 -15.20 12.45
CA TRP A 63 9.49 -14.00 13.10
C TRP A 63 8.39 -13.27 13.86
N ILE A 64 7.21 -13.08 13.25
CA ILE A 64 6.05 -12.46 13.90
C ILE A 64 5.68 -13.25 15.15
N GLU A 65 5.52 -14.57 15.06
CA GLU A 65 5.11 -15.39 16.20
C GLU A 65 6.15 -15.38 17.33
N ALA A 66 7.45 -15.41 17.01
CA ALA A 66 8.51 -15.33 18.00
C ALA A 66 8.59 -13.97 18.71
N ASN A 67 8.12 -12.89 18.06
CA ASN A 67 8.30 -11.51 18.52
C ASN A 67 7.02 -10.82 19.00
N LYS A 68 5.84 -11.40 18.73
CA LYS A 68 4.52 -10.85 19.05
C LYS A 68 4.33 -10.54 20.55
N GLY A 69 5.01 -11.27 21.43
CA GLY A 69 4.93 -11.08 22.88
C GLY A 69 3.50 -11.25 23.40
N SER A 70 3.01 -10.28 24.17
CA SER A 70 1.63 -10.27 24.68
C SER A 70 0.61 -9.66 23.71
N SER A 71 1.04 -9.20 22.54
CA SER A 71 0.17 -8.56 21.56
C SER A 71 -0.76 -9.59 20.93
N LYS A 72 -2.02 -9.21 20.64
CA LYS A 72 -2.96 -10.09 19.92
C LYS A 72 -2.80 -10.00 18.41
N TYR A 73 -2.45 -8.81 17.91
CA TYR A 73 -2.34 -8.49 16.50
C TYR A 73 -1.00 -7.82 16.23
N VAL A 74 -0.46 -8.04 15.03
CA VAL A 74 0.83 -7.50 14.58
C VAL A 74 0.64 -6.93 13.19
N VAL A 75 1.27 -5.79 12.96
CA VAL A 75 1.39 -5.15 11.65
C VAL A 75 2.88 -4.92 11.39
N MET A 76 3.25 -4.82 10.14
CA MET A 76 4.63 -4.63 9.71
C MET A 76 4.77 -3.28 9.01
N ALA A 77 5.85 -2.58 9.34
CA ALA A 77 6.33 -1.42 8.61
C ALA A 77 7.76 -1.75 8.15
N ASN A 78 7.88 -2.44 7.02
CA ASN A 78 9.16 -2.98 6.57
C ASN A 78 9.87 -2.03 5.60
N LYS A 79 11.19 -1.99 5.72
CA LYS A 79 12.03 -1.51 4.63
C LYS A 79 12.01 -2.57 3.52
N CYS A 80 11.99 -2.14 2.27
CA CYS A 80 11.90 -3.04 1.10
C CYS A 80 13.01 -2.85 0.07
N TRP A 81 13.90 -1.86 0.29
CA TRP A 81 15.07 -1.53 -0.54
C TRP A 81 16.06 -0.67 0.28
N PRO A 82 17.36 -0.59 -0.07
CA PRO A 82 18.07 -1.31 -1.12
C PRO A 82 18.67 -2.67 -0.70
N SER A 83 18.66 -3.00 0.60
CA SER A 83 19.32 -4.20 1.15
C SER A 83 18.69 -5.50 0.64
N PHE A 84 17.41 -5.48 0.27
CA PHE A 84 16.68 -6.64 -0.23
C PHE A 84 17.26 -7.16 -1.55
N GLN A 85 17.62 -6.27 -2.45
CA GLN A 85 18.18 -6.63 -3.74
C GLN A 85 19.60 -7.18 -3.57
N THR A 86 20.45 -6.51 -2.80
CA THR A 86 21.87 -6.90 -2.68
C THR A 86 22.12 -8.07 -1.73
N GLU A 87 21.38 -8.16 -0.62
CA GLU A 87 21.62 -9.18 0.41
C GLU A 87 20.65 -10.36 0.35
N PHE A 88 19.38 -10.13 -0.01
CA PHE A 88 18.36 -11.18 -0.09
C PHE A 88 18.19 -11.71 -1.53
N GLY A 89 18.49 -10.89 -2.55
CA GLY A 89 18.42 -11.26 -3.96
C GLY A 89 16.99 -11.27 -4.52
N PHE A 90 16.09 -10.42 -4.00
CA PHE A 90 14.73 -10.24 -4.50
C PHE A 90 14.12 -8.93 -3.97
N VAL A 91 12.92 -8.56 -4.45
CA VAL A 91 12.07 -7.54 -3.81
C VAL A 91 10.91 -8.21 -3.04
N PRO A 92 10.54 -7.72 -1.84
CA PRO A 92 9.62 -8.44 -0.94
C PRO A 92 8.13 -8.26 -1.29
N CYS A 93 7.82 -7.50 -2.34
CA CYS A 93 6.49 -6.97 -2.63
C CYS A 93 5.41 -8.06 -2.66
N TYR A 94 5.59 -9.14 -3.42
CA TYR A 94 4.61 -10.23 -3.47
C TYR A 94 4.34 -10.85 -2.09
N VAL A 95 5.37 -11.04 -1.26
CA VAL A 95 5.18 -11.56 0.10
C VAL A 95 4.44 -10.55 0.98
N ASN A 96 4.74 -9.25 0.87
CA ASN A 96 3.97 -8.20 1.55
C ASN A 96 2.49 -8.23 1.15
N SER A 97 2.20 -8.47 -0.13
CA SER A 97 0.83 -8.61 -0.65
C SER A 97 0.09 -9.79 0.00
N ARG A 98 0.77 -10.91 0.19
CA ARG A 98 0.22 -12.13 0.79
C ARG A 98 -0.03 -11.97 2.27
N LEU A 99 0.92 -11.39 3.01
CA LEU A 99 0.71 -11.05 4.42
C LEU A 99 -0.48 -10.11 4.61
N THR A 100 -0.61 -9.10 3.74
CA THR A 100 -1.76 -8.19 3.74
C THR A 100 -3.08 -8.91 3.48
N ALA A 101 -3.12 -9.87 2.55
CA ALA A 101 -4.28 -10.73 2.32
C ALA A 101 -4.64 -11.61 3.53
N MET A 102 -3.65 -11.98 4.35
CA MET A 102 -3.84 -12.72 5.61
C MET A 102 -4.27 -11.82 6.79
N GLY A 103 -4.43 -10.51 6.55
CA GLY A 103 -4.76 -9.52 7.59
C GLY A 103 -3.55 -9.00 8.38
N ILE A 104 -2.34 -9.39 7.99
CA ILE A 104 -1.08 -8.85 8.53
C ILE A 104 -0.67 -7.66 7.66
N CYS A 105 -1.22 -6.48 7.98
CA CYS A 105 -0.95 -5.26 7.23
C CYS A 105 0.56 -5.00 7.16
N THR A 106 1.10 -4.83 5.95
CA THR A 106 2.54 -4.71 5.71
C THR A 106 2.82 -3.47 4.87
N ALA A 107 3.05 -2.35 5.55
CA ALA A 107 3.41 -1.09 4.92
C ALA A 107 4.90 -1.08 4.55
N CYS A 108 5.20 -0.60 3.35
CA CYS A 108 6.58 -0.41 2.90
C CYS A 108 7.22 0.85 3.49
N GLU A 109 8.53 0.98 3.25
CA GLU A 109 9.33 2.16 3.57
C GLU A 109 9.35 2.54 5.05
N VAL A 110 9.17 1.56 5.93
CA VAL A 110 9.11 1.77 7.39
C VAL A 110 7.98 2.73 7.77
N ASP A 111 6.89 2.75 6.99
CA ASP A 111 5.76 3.62 7.24
C ASP A 111 4.85 3.10 8.38
N ILE A 112 5.25 3.36 9.62
CA ILE A 112 4.54 2.90 10.83
C ILE A 112 3.11 3.46 10.90
N TYR A 113 2.91 4.72 10.52
CA TYR A 113 1.59 5.33 10.51
C TYR A 113 0.73 4.80 9.36
N GLY A 114 1.35 4.44 8.24
CA GLY A 114 0.73 3.70 7.13
C GLY A 114 0.22 2.35 7.58
N ALA A 115 1.09 1.52 8.19
CA ALA A 115 0.71 0.19 8.70
C ALA A 115 -0.44 0.27 9.70
N LEU A 116 -0.40 1.25 10.62
CA LEU A 116 -1.49 1.47 11.57
C LEU A 116 -2.79 1.92 10.88
N SER A 117 -2.68 2.76 9.84
CA SER A 117 -3.83 3.19 9.04
C SER A 117 -4.46 2.00 8.33
N GLU A 118 -3.66 1.16 7.66
CA GLU A 118 -4.13 -0.07 7.01
C GLU A 118 -4.87 -0.98 7.98
N TYR A 119 -4.31 -1.18 9.17
CA TYR A 119 -4.91 -2.01 10.20
C TYR A 119 -6.24 -1.47 10.71
N ILE A 120 -6.34 -0.17 10.99
CA ILE A 120 -7.59 0.46 11.41
C ILE A 120 -8.69 0.24 10.35
N GLY A 121 -8.37 0.44 9.07
CA GLY A 121 -9.35 0.21 8.00
C GLY A 121 -9.70 -1.25 7.81
N THR A 122 -8.72 -2.16 7.98
CA THR A 122 -8.97 -3.61 7.95
C THR A 122 -9.91 -4.02 9.08
N CYS A 123 -9.74 -3.50 10.29
CA CYS A 123 -10.66 -3.74 11.40
C CYS A 123 -12.08 -3.23 11.15
N ILE A 124 -12.23 -2.11 10.44
CA ILE A 124 -13.55 -1.52 10.17
C ILE A 124 -14.25 -2.22 9.01
N SER A 125 -13.53 -2.53 7.94
CA SER A 125 -14.08 -3.12 6.72
C SER A 125 -14.18 -4.64 6.77
N GLY A 126 -13.38 -5.31 7.61
CA GLY A 126 -13.22 -6.77 7.61
C GLY A 126 -12.46 -7.30 6.40
N GLU A 127 -11.81 -6.41 5.64
CA GLU A 127 -11.36 -6.63 4.28
C GLU A 127 -9.94 -6.08 4.10
N PRO A 128 -9.09 -6.68 3.23
CA PRO A 128 -7.73 -6.18 3.02
C PRO A 128 -7.70 -4.74 2.51
N VAL A 129 -6.92 -3.91 3.20
CA VAL A 129 -6.58 -2.52 2.87
C VAL A 129 -5.17 -2.48 2.29
N THR A 130 -4.89 -1.51 1.40
CA THR A 130 -3.55 -1.29 0.85
C THR A 130 -3.11 0.15 1.05
N LEU A 131 -1.80 0.37 1.17
CA LEU A 131 -1.15 1.68 1.14
C LEU A 131 -0.66 2.00 -0.27
N LEU A 132 -1.00 3.17 -0.82
CA LEU A 132 -0.58 3.60 -2.17
C LEU A 132 0.03 5.00 -2.15
N ASP A 133 0.91 5.25 -3.12
CA ASP A 133 1.40 6.56 -3.49
C ASP A 133 0.33 7.32 -4.28
N ILE A 134 0.13 8.59 -3.94
CA ILE A 134 -0.42 9.56 -4.88
C ILE A 134 0.71 9.94 -5.84
N ASN A 135 0.78 9.27 -6.98
CA ASN A 135 1.95 9.38 -7.87
C ASN A 135 1.81 10.56 -8.85
N ASN A 136 0.96 10.42 -9.86
CA ASN A 136 0.78 11.45 -10.91
C ASN A 136 -0.69 11.71 -11.16
N THR A 137 -1.06 12.92 -11.58
CA THR A 137 -2.33 13.13 -12.27
C THR A 137 -2.43 12.16 -13.46
N VAL A 138 -3.63 11.65 -13.75
CA VAL A 138 -3.84 10.78 -14.91
C VAL A 138 -3.29 11.46 -16.18
N PRO A 139 -2.60 10.78 -17.09
CA PRO A 139 -2.14 11.37 -18.35
C PRO A 139 -3.30 12.01 -19.15
N ALA A 140 -3.06 13.14 -19.80
CA ALA A 140 -4.11 13.94 -20.45
C ALA A 140 -4.83 13.17 -21.58
N ASP A 141 -4.08 12.39 -22.35
CA ASP A 141 -4.58 11.51 -23.40
C ASP A 141 -5.44 10.36 -22.82
N MET A 142 -4.99 9.74 -21.73
CA MET A 142 -5.77 8.73 -21.01
C MET A 142 -7.09 9.32 -20.48
N TYR A 143 -7.04 10.51 -19.88
CA TYR A 143 -8.24 11.20 -19.40
C TYR A 143 -9.21 11.49 -20.54
N ALA A 144 -8.73 12.09 -21.65
CA ALA A 144 -9.57 12.43 -22.80
C ALA A 144 -10.24 11.21 -23.43
N ASN A 145 -9.53 10.08 -23.53
CA ASN A 145 -10.02 8.88 -24.21
C ASN A 145 -10.89 7.99 -23.31
N SER A 146 -10.56 7.89 -22.02
CA SER A 146 -11.12 6.87 -21.13
C SER A 146 -11.98 7.42 -20.00
N ILE A 147 -11.93 8.73 -19.71
CA ILE A 147 -12.60 9.31 -18.53
C ILE A 147 -13.57 10.44 -18.91
N ALA A 148 -13.11 11.40 -19.71
CA ALA A 148 -13.87 12.59 -20.08
C ALA A 148 -15.22 12.22 -20.72
N GLY A 149 -16.31 12.78 -20.19
CA GLY A 149 -17.67 12.52 -20.66
C GLY A 149 -18.24 11.14 -20.30
N LYS A 150 -17.45 10.25 -19.69
CA LYS A 150 -17.89 8.92 -19.21
C LYS A 150 -18.10 8.89 -17.70
N PHE A 151 -17.29 9.66 -16.96
CA PHE A 151 -17.37 9.77 -15.50
C PHE A 151 -17.49 11.24 -15.07
N PRO A 152 -18.12 11.53 -13.92
CA PRO A 152 -18.38 12.89 -13.45
C PRO A 152 -17.16 13.52 -12.75
N TYR A 153 -15.96 13.35 -13.31
CA TYR A 153 -14.71 13.85 -12.73
C TYR A 153 -13.97 14.75 -13.72
N ARG A 154 -13.45 15.86 -13.20
CA ARG A 154 -12.48 16.71 -13.90
C ARG A 154 -11.13 16.02 -13.95
N HIS A 155 -10.29 16.42 -14.88
CA HIS A 155 -8.96 15.83 -15.06
C HIS A 155 -8.11 15.92 -13.78
N ASN A 156 -8.12 17.08 -13.13
CA ASN A 156 -7.40 17.33 -11.88
C ASN A 156 -8.05 16.69 -10.64
N GLU A 157 -9.14 15.93 -10.80
CA GLU A 157 -9.74 15.10 -9.75
C GLU A 157 -9.29 13.64 -9.81
N THR A 158 -8.46 13.31 -10.82
CA THR A 158 -8.01 11.94 -11.09
C THR A 158 -6.50 11.80 -10.93
N PHE A 159 -6.05 10.69 -10.37
CA PHE A 159 -4.63 10.39 -10.20
C PHE A 159 -4.32 8.89 -10.35
N MET A 160 -3.06 8.59 -10.64
CA MET A 160 -2.51 7.25 -10.65
C MET A 160 -2.11 6.88 -9.22
N GLY A 161 -2.87 5.99 -8.59
CA GLY A 161 -2.52 5.40 -7.30
C GLY A 161 -1.61 4.21 -7.54
N PHE A 162 -0.41 4.20 -6.96
CA PHE A 162 0.62 3.21 -7.27
C PHE A 162 1.29 2.67 -6.02
N HIS A 163 1.61 1.38 -6.03
CA HIS A 163 2.64 0.82 -5.15
C HIS A 163 3.31 -0.36 -5.85
N CYS A 164 4.57 -0.67 -5.51
CA CYS A 164 5.30 -1.78 -6.09
C CYS A 164 4.82 -3.19 -5.68
N GLY A 165 3.78 -3.31 -4.84
CA GLY A 165 3.08 -4.57 -4.62
C GLY A 165 2.72 -4.98 -3.18
N ASN A 166 2.47 -4.06 -2.24
CA ASN A 166 1.76 -4.45 -1.00
C ASN A 166 0.24 -4.68 -1.25
N THR A 167 -0.27 -4.30 -2.43
CA THR A 167 -1.66 -4.56 -2.83
C THR A 167 -1.91 -6.05 -3.02
N PRO A 168 -2.83 -6.66 -2.26
CA PRO A 168 -3.07 -8.10 -2.30
C PRO A 168 -3.72 -8.54 -3.62
N MET A 169 -3.47 -9.79 -4.02
CA MET A 169 -4.01 -10.39 -5.25
C MET A 169 -5.53 -10.20 -5.41
N CYS A 170 -6.30 -10.30 -4.32
CA CYS A 170 -7.75 -10.12 -4.32
C CYS A 170 -8.24 -8.70 -4.67
N ARG A 171 -7.34 -7.72 -4.71
CA ARG A 171 -7.63 -6.33 -5.11
C ARG A 171 -7.15 -6.01 -6.53
N LEU A 172 -6.57 -6.97 -7.24
CA LEU A 172 -6.14 -6.82 -8.61
C LEU A 172 -7.11 -7.52 -9.56
N THR A 173 -7.31 -6.97 -10.75
CA THR A 173 -8.08 -7.61 -11.83
C THR A 173 -7.41 -8.89 -12.32
N LYS A 174 -6.08 -8.84 -12.50
CA LYS A 174 -5.21 -9.99 -12.77
C LYS A 174 -3.80 -9.67 -12.25
N GLY A 175 -3.34 -10.39 -11.24
CA GLY A 175 -1.99 -10.25 -10.73
C GLY A 175 -0.97 -11.08 -11.52
N THR A 176 0.22 -10.54 -11.72
CA THR A 176 1.34 -11.20 -12.40
C THR A 176 2.63 -10.98 -11.62
N MET A 177 3.35 -12.06 -11.33
CA MET A 177 4.70 -12.00 -10.74
C MET A 177 5.69 -11.45 -11.77
N LYS A 178 6.37 -10.35 -11.44
CA LYS A 178 7.39 -9.71 -12.28
C LYS A 178 8.55 -9.18 -11.42
N TYR A 179 9.16 -8.08 -11.86
CA TYR A 179 10.33 -7.45 -11.28
C TYR A 179 10.13 -5.95 -11.17
N GLN A 180 10.90 -5.31 -10.30
CA GLN A 180 10.82 -3.87 -10.08
C GLN A 180 11.54 -3.12 -11.21
N LEU A 181 10.79 -2.59 -12.18
CA LEU A 181 11.31 -1.98 -13.41
C LEU A 181 12.32 -0.86 -13.16
N ILE A 182 12.06 0.03 -12.18
CA ILE A 182 12.95 1.15 -11.88
C ILE A 182 14.27 0.63 -11.31
N MET A 183 14.20 -0.35 -10.40
CA MET A 183 15.38 -0.93 -9.78
C MET A 183 16.19 -1.75 -10.78
N ASN A 184 15.55 -2.47 -11.71
CA ASN A 184 16.26 -3.23 -12.75
C ASN A 184 17.05 -2.29 -13.69
N ARG A 185 16.48 -1.15 -14.06
CA ARG A 185 17.21 -0.12 -14.83
C ARG A 185 18.43 0.42 -14.07
N GLY A 186 18.31 0.62 -12.77
CA GLY A 186 19.37 1.21 -11.94
C GLY A 186 20.44 0.23 -11.45
N LEU A 187 20.07 -1.00 -11.10
CA LEU A 187 20.93 -2.00 -10.45
C LEU A 187 21.40 -3.11 -11.41
N GLU A 188 20.64 -3.36 -12.48
CA GLU A 188 20.88 -4.45 -13.43
C GLU A 188 21.00 -3.93 -14.88
N ASN A 189 21.16 -2.61 -15.06
CA ASN A 189 21.31 -1.93 -16.34
C ASN A 189 20.17 -2.21 -17.34
N GLY A 190 18.97 -2.55 -16.87
CA GLY A 190 17.84 -2.92 -17.74
C GLY A 190 17.97 -4.32 -18.37
N GLY A 191 18.90 -5.14 -17.89
CA GLY A 191 19.12 -6.50 -18.36
C GLY A 191 18.14 -7.51 -17.77
N GLU A 192 18.45 -8.80 -17.93
CA GLU A 192 17.64 -9.89 -17.39
C GLU A 192 17.52 -9.78 -15.86
N PRO A 193 16.30 -9.70 -15.30
CA PRO A 193 16.11 -9.53 -13.87
C PRO A 193 16.58 -10.75 -13.05
N ASP A 194 17.45 -10.53 -12.07
CA ASP A 194 17.84 -11.51 -11.06
C ASP A 194 17.44 -11.03 -9.65
N ILE A 195 18.03 -9.92 -9.20
CA ILE A 195 17.89 -9.42 -7.82
C ILE A 195 16.70 -8.49 -7.63
N THR A 196 16.02 -8.12 -8.72
CA THR A 196 14.87 -7.19 -8.69
C THR A 196 13.52 -7.89 -8.87
N ARG A 197 13.51 -9.23 -8.96
CA ARG A 197 12.31 -10.07 -9.09
C ARG A 197 11.51 -10.12 -7.80
N GLY A 198 10.18 -10.26 -7.90
CA GLY A 198 9.29 -10.42 -6.75
C GLY A 198 8.16 -9.38 -6.63
N THR A 199 7.92 -8.57 -7.66
CA THR A 199 6.75 -7.67 -7.68
C THR A 199 5.49 -8.44 -8.01
N LEU A 200 4.37 -8.03 -7.41
CA LEU A 200 3.03 -8.39 -7.87
C LEU A 200 2.45 -7.21 -8.64
N GLU A 201 2.29 -7.36 -9.95
CA GLU A 201 1.78 -6.30 -10.82
C GLU A 201 0.37 -6.59 -11.31
N GLY A 202 -0.44 -5.54 -11.45
CA GLY A 202 -1.78 -5.62 -12.01
C GLY A 202 -2.54 -4.31 -11.83
N ASP A 203 -3.58 -4.13 -12.66
CA ASP A 203 -4.54 -3.06 -12.46
C ASP A 203 -5.41 -3.37 -11.24
N ILE A 204 -5.52 -2.41 -10.32
CA ILE A 204 -6.41 -2.47 -9.17
C ILE A 204 -7.85 -2.56 -9.66
N ALA A 205 -8.62 -3.48 -9.08
CA ALA A 205 -10.00 -3.71 -9.45
C ALA A 205 -10.88 -2.48 -9.18
N PRO A 206 -11.82 -2.15 -10.07
CA PRO A 206 -12.76 -1.06 -9.86
C PRO A 206 -13.56 -1.25 -8.57
N SER A 207 -13.69 -0.18 -7.78
CA SER A 207 -14.32 -0.23 -6.47
C SER A 207 -14.59 1.17 -5.95
N ASP A 208 -15.66 1.32 -5.16
CA ASP A 208 -15.76 2.42 -4.20
C ASP A 208 -14.58 2.35 -3.23
N ILE A 209 -14.03 3.50 -2.85
CA ILE A 209 -12.91 3.56 -1.91
C ILE A 209 -13.08 4.64 -0.85
N THR A 210 -12.51 4.38 0.32
CA THR A 210 -12.15 5.40 1.29
C THR A 210 -10.64 5.55 1.28
N PHE A 211 -10.18 6.74 0.90
CA PHE A 211 -8.78 7.17 0.96
C PHE A 211 -8.54 7.93 2.25
N TYR A 212 -7.58 7.49 3.06
CA TYR A 212 -7.42 8.04 4.41
C TYR A 212 -6.01 7.86 4.95
N ARG A 213 -5.71 8.62 6.00
CA ARG A 213 -4.42 8.54 6.69
C ARG A 213 -4.56 9.01 8.13
N LEU A 214 -4.05 8.21 9.07
CA LEU A 214 -3.69 8.67 10.40
C LEU A 214 -2.21 9.09 10.38
N GLN A 215 -1.88 10.24 10.97
CA GLN A 215 -0.51 10.75 10.96
C GLN A 215 -0.19 11.55 12.23
N GLY A 216 1.02 11.41 12.75
CA GLY A 216 1.60 12.38 13.68
C GLY A 216 2.25 13.52 12.90
N ASN A 217 1.87 14.76 13.19
CA ASN A 217 2.51 15.92 12.57
C ASN A 217 3.87 16.24 13.22
N LYS A 218 4.56 17.27 12.74
CA LYS A 218 5.88 17.70 13.25
C LYS A 218 5.90 18.04 14.75
N ASP A 219 4.75 18.42 15.31
CA ASP A 219 4.58 18.78 16.72
C ASP A 219 4.07 17.59 17.55
N SER A 220 4.11 16.37 16.99
CA SER A 220 3.64 15.12 17.60
C SER A 220 2.14 15.11 17.94
N VAL A 221 1.35 15.94 17.25
CA VAL A 221 -0.11 15.95 17.34
C VAL A 221 -0.69 14.99 16.31
N LEU A 222 -1.66 14.18 16.73
CA LEU A 222 -2.38 13.30 15.82
C LEU A 222 -3.35 14.08 14.95
N GLN A 223 -3.27 13.85 13.66
CA GLN A 223 -4.19 14.36 12.66
C GLN A 223 -4.56 13.23 11.69
N ALA A 224 -5.69 13.37 11.03
CA ALA A 224 -6.08 12.46 9.99
C ALA A 224 -6.84 13.15 8.86
N TYR A 225 -6.94 12.47 7.73
CA TYR A 225 -7.92 12.80 6.70
C TYR A 225 -8.71 11.57 6.29
N VAL A 226 -9.92 11.79 5.78
CA VAL A 226 -10.82 10.79 5.22
C VAL A 226 -11.49 11.36 3.98
N ALA A 227 -11.36 10.70 2.83
CA ALA A 227 -12.00 11.09 1.58
C ALA A 227 -12.63 9.88 0.90
N HIS A 228 -13.83 10.06 0.35
CA HIS A 228 -14.48 9.05 -0.49
C HIS A 228 -14.14 9.30 -1.96
N GLY A 229 -14.01 8.21 -2.70
CA GLY A 229 -13.83 8.23 -4.14
C GLY A 229 -14.08 6.84 -4.72
N GLU A 230 -13.46 6.58 -5.87
CA GLU A 230 -13.51 5.28 -6.54
C GLU A 230 -12.23 4.98 -7.33
N VAL A 231 -12.01 3.70 -7.60
CA VAL A 231 -11.08 3.22 -8.64
C VAL A 231 -11.87 3.07 -9.93
N LEU A 232 -11.48 3.80 -10.97
CA LEU A 232 -12.13 3.78 -12.27
C LEU A 232 -11.73 2.51 -13.07
N PRO A 233 -12.63 1.97 -13.91
CA PRO A 233 -12.36 0.83 -14.79
C PRO A 233 -11.55 1.25 -16.02
N VAL A 234 -10.33 1.74 -15.80
CA VAL A 234 -9.41 2.23 -16.82
C VAL A 234 -8.07 1.49 -16.70
N ALA A 235 -7.64 0.85 -17.79
CA ALA A 235 -6.35 0.17 -17.84
C ALA A 235 -5.21 1.19 -17.70
N THR A 236 -4.31 0.96 -16.74
CA THR A 236 -3.27 1.95 -16.38
C THR A 236 -2.10 1.96 -17.35
N GLN A 237 -1.89 0.85 -18.07
CA GLN A 237 -0.77 0.65 -19.01
C GLN A 237 0.60 0.91 -18.35
N SER A 238 0.72 0.57 -17.07
CA SER A 238 1.94 0.75 -16.28
C SER A 238 2.33 -0.54 -15.54
N PHE A 239 3.31 -0.45 -14.65
CA PHE A 239 3.80 -1.52 -13.80
C PHE A 239 3.37 -1.32 -12.34
N GLY A 240 3.62 -2.32 -11.49
CA GLY A 240 3.22 -2.35 -10.08
C GLY A 240 1.75 -2.71 -9.84
N GLY A 241 1.32 -2.64 -8.59
CA GLY A 241 -0.09 -2.58 -8.23
C GLY A 241 -0.56 -1.14 -8.41
N ILE A 242 -1.37 -0.89 -9.44
CA ILE A 242 -1.68 0.47 -9.88
C ILE A 242 -3.14 0.61 -10.27
N GLY A 243 -3.75 1.77 -10.00
CA GLY A 243 -5.12 2.06 -10.40
C GLY A 243 -5.30 3.52 -10.81
N VAL A 244 -6.35 3.79 -11.56
CA VAL A 244 -6.83 5.14 -11.84
C VAL A 244 -7.85 5.51 -10.76
N PHE A 245 -7.47 6.40 -9.85
CA PHE A 245 -8.32 6.86 -8.76
C PHE A 245 -9.00 8.17 -9.12
N ALA A 246 -10.23 8.33 -8.64
CA ALA A 246 -10.98 9.58 -8.73
C ALA A 246 -11.56 9.94 -7.37
N ILE A 247 -11.28 11.15 -6.90
CA ILE A 247 -11.83 11.70 -5.66
C ILE A 247 -12.46 13.06 -6.00
N PRO A 248 -13.75 13.29 -5.70
CA PRO A 248 -14.35 14.60 -5.91
C PRO A 248 -13.56 15.69 -5.19
N GLU A 249 -13.28 16.78 -5.89
CA GLU A 249 -12.51 17.92 -5.42
C GLU A 249 -11.06 17.57 -5.01
N MET A 250 -10.48 16.50 -5.58
CA MET A 250 -9.11 16.04 -5.23
C MET A 250 -8.07 17.15 -5.35
N ASN A 251 -8.16 18.03 -6.35
CA ASN A 251 -7.18 19.12 -6.51
C ASN A 251 -7.16 20.07 -5.30
N ARG A 252 -8.34 20.42 -4.77
CA ARG A 252 -8.48 21.28 -3.60
C ARG A 252 -8.09 20.54 -2.34
N PHE A 253 -8.57 19.30 -2.19
CA PHE A 253 -8.24 18.43 -1.08
C PHE A 253 -6.72 18.17 -0.97
N TYR A 254 -6.07 17.85 -2.09
CA TYR A 254 -4.62 17.65 -2.15
C TYR A 254 -3.85 18.88 -1.69
N ARG A 255 -4.25 20.07 -2.15
CA ARG A 255 -3.59 21.32 -1.74
C ARG A 255 -3.83 21.67 -0.28
N HIS A 256 -5.10 21.74 0.13
CA HIS A 256 -5.50 22.33 1.41
C HIS A 256 -5.52 21.34 2.58
N VAL A 257 -5.46 20.04 2.30
CA VAL A 257 -5.37 19.01 3.34
C VAL A 257 -4.02 18.32 3.30
N LEU A 258 -3.63 17.73 2.16
CA LEU A 258 -2.41 16.92 2.12
C LEU A 258 -1.14 17.77 2.23
N ILE A 259 -0.97 18.76 1.35
CA ILE A 259 0.22 19.62 1.36
C ILE A 259 0.24 20.51 2.61
N GLU A 260 -0.82 21.28 2.85
CA GLU A 260 -0.87 22.20 3.99
C GLU A 260 -0.82 21.48 5.35
N GLY A 261 -1.41 20.30 5.45
CA GLY A 261 -1.36 19.46 6.64
C GLY A 261 -0.03 18.73 6.83
N GLY A 262 0.87 18.75 5.83
CA GLY A 262 2.16 18.05 5.88
C GLY A 262 2.03 16.54 5.95
N TYR A 263 1.06 15.97 5.21
CA TYR A 263 0.91 14.52 5.11
C TYR A 263 1.98 13.93 4.16
N PRO A 264 2.45 12.70 4.43
CA PRO A 264 3.28 11.98 3.46
C PRO A 264 2.48 11.63 2.20
N HIS A 265 3.21 11.22 1.15
CA HIS A 265 2.61 10.88 -0.14
C HIS A 265 1.78 9.58 -0.12
N HIS A 266 2.03 8.70 0.86
CA HIS A 266 1.24 7.51 1.11
C HIS A 266 -0.15 7.81 1.68
N GLY A 267 -1.17 7.13 1.16
CA GLY A 267 -2.48 7.04 1.80
C GLY A 267 -3.01 5.60 1.79
N ALA A 268 -3.75 5.26 2.84
CA ALA A 268 -4.41 3.97 2.97
C ALA A 268 -5.72 3.98 2.18
N VAL A 269 -6.01 2.85 1.52
CA VAL A 269 -7.16 2.66 0.63
C VAL A 269 -7.97 1.48 1.11
N ALA A 270 -9.11 1.76 1.73
CA ALA A 270 -10.13 0.75 1.99
C ALA A 270 -11.06 0.66 0.77
N PHE A 271 -11.34 -0.56 0.30
CA PHE A 271 -12.16 -0.83 -0.89
C PHE A 271 -13.66 -0.83 -0.59
N SER A 272 -14.11 0.23 0.07
CA SER A 272 -15.52 0.55 0.34
C SER A 272 -15.64 1.94 0.98
N HIS A 273 -16.84 2.52 1.01
CA HIS A 273 -17.12 3.81 1.67
C HIS A 273 -17.29 3.66 3.20
N ILE A 274 -16.20 3.34 3.92
CA ILE A 274 -16.20 3.22 5.39
C ILE A 274 -16.01 4.54 6.16
N GLY A 275 -15.89 5.66 5.46
CA GLY A 275 -15.59 6.98 6.03
C GLY A 275 -16.39 7.39 7.27
N LYS A 276 -17.68 7.03 7.37
CA LYS A 276 -18.49 7.29 8.57
C LYS A 276 -17.92 6.60 9.82
N ALA A 277 -17.68 5.30 9.73
CA ALA A 277 -17.12 4.52 10.85
C ALA A 277 -15.68 4.95 11.15
N LEU A 278 -14.89 5.19 10.10
CA LEU A 278 -13.50 5.63 10.23
C LEU A 278 -13.39 6.97 10.96
N PHE A 279 -14.22 7.96 10.62
CA PHE A 279 -14.25 9.24 11.32
C PHE A 279 -14.55 9.05 12.82
N SER A 280 -15.55 8.23 13.17
CA SER A 280 -15.90 7.94 14.56
C SER A 280 -14.75 7.27 15.31
N VAL A 281 -14.11 6.27 14.71
CA VAL A 281 -12.95 5.56 15.31
C VAL A 281 -11.78 6.53 15.54
N LEU A 282 -11.44 7.36 14.55
CA LEU A 282 -10.37 8.36 14.70
C LEU A 282 -10.66 9.35 15.83
N LYS A 283 -11.91 9.78 15.98
CA LYS A 283 -12.32 10.63 17.12
C LYS A 283 -12.17 9.90 18.46
N LEU A 284 -12.56 8.63 18.54
CA LEU A 284 -12.39 7.82 19.76
C LEU A 284 -10.91 7.61 20.12
N LEU A 285 -10.03 7.54 19.12
CA LEU A 285 -8.58 7.47 19.29
C LEU A 285 -7.95 8.81 19.67
N GLY A 286 -8.75 9.87 19.87
CA GLY A 286 -8.27 11.18 20.31
C GLY A 286 -7.68 12.05 19.20
N VAL A 287 -8.01 11.77 17.93
CA VAL A 287 -7.60 12.63 16.82
C VAL A 287 -8.48 13.89 16.80
N GLU A 288 -7.87 15.05 17.06
CA GLU A 288 -8.59 16.32 17.14
C GLU A 288 -9.03 16.79 15.76
N THR A 289 -8.11 16.76 14.78
CA THR A 289 -8.36 17.19 13.41
C THR A 289 -8.52 15.99 12.48
N VAL A 290 -9.73 15.81 11.97
CA VAL A 290 -10.03 14.86 10.90
C VAL A 290 -10.56 15.64 9.71
N SER A 291 -9.71 15.84 8.71
CA SER A 291 -10.03 16.58 7.48
C SER A 291 -10.72 15.68 6.46
N PHE A 292 -11.38 16.29 5.47
CA PHE A 292 -12.05 15.56 4.39
C PHE A 292 -12.01 16.35 3.08
N ASN A 293 -12.37 15.71 1.97
CA ASN A 293 -12.53 16.38 0.67
C ASN A 293 -13.82 17.22 0.71
N GLN A 294 -13.67 18.54 0.85
CA GLN A 294 -14.81 19.45 0.97
C GLN A 294 -15.50 19.61 -0.39
N PRO A 295 -16.84 19.63 -0.43
CA PRO A 295 -17.57 19.82 -1.68
C PRO A 295 -17.30 21.23 -2.27
N ALA A 296 -17.61 21.43 -3.55
CA ALA A 296 -17.38 22.70 -4.26
C ALA A 296 -17.97 23.94 -3.55
N GLY A 297 -19.08 23.79 -2.83
CA GLY A 297 -19.74 24.89 -2.11
C GLY A 297 -19.16 25.20 -0.72
N MET A 298 -18.11 24.50 -0.29
CA MET A 298 -17.50 24.68 1.04
C MET A 298 -16.00 24.94 0.87
N LEU A 299 -15.54 26.12 1.26
CA LEU A 299 -14.15 26.54 1.14
C LEU A 299 -13.29 26.04 2.30
N TYR A 300 -12.05 25.64 1.99
CA TYR A 300 -11.04 25.47 3.02
C TYR A 300 -10.64 26.83 3.60
N LYS A 301 -10.17 26.85 4.85
CA LYS A 301 -9.80 28.09 5.55
C LYS A 301 -8.75 28.93 4.80
N SER A 302 -7.84 28.26 4.10
CA SER A 302 -6.73 28.83 3.32
C SER A 302 -7.05 28.97 1.83
N GLU A 303 -8.23 28.55 1.39
CA GLU A 303 -8.61 28.58 -0.01
C GLU A 303 -8.96 29.99 -0.45
N ASN A 304 -8.48 30.38 -1.63
CA ASN A 304 -8.79 31.69 -2.21
C ASN A 304 -10.22 31.67 -2.79
N PRO A 305 -11.18 32.45 -2.23
CA PRO A 305 -12.57 32.47 -2.71
C PRO A 305 -12.74 33.11 -4.10
N PHE A 306 -11.66 33.66 -4.69
CA PHE A 306 -11.66 34.34 -5.98
C PHE A 306 -10.83 33.62 -7.07
N ALA A 307 -10.34 32.40 -6.78
CA ALA A 307 -9.55 31.60 -7.71
C ALA A 307 -10.40 30.82 -8.72
#